data_AF-A0A9D7Y7Z7-F1
#
_entry.id   AF-A0A9D7Y7Z7-F1
#
_cell.length_a   1.000
_cell.length_b   1.000
_cell.length_c   1.000
_cell.angle_alpha   90.00
_cell.angle_beta   90.00
_cell.angle_gamma   90.00
#
_symmetry.space_group_name_H-M   'P 1'
#
loop_
_entity.id
_entity.type
_entity.pdbx_description
1 polymer ?
#
loop_
_entity_poly.entity_id
_entity_poly.type
_entity_poly.pdbx_seq_one_letter_code
_entity_poly.pdbx_strand_id
1 'polypeptide(L)'
;MKKGLLFVVTLISLNSIAQKVDVGDDHIITVDKQNYAMIDREGCGMFEAECKFNVFDLDSTKQIVIMFRSYKDYMEIKPANKEGIVRYCEFVFLKSKKKAEVGSVFLKSAKMAKIIVKANLFKDGKLDEAAVDEFVIINGTPFSDRARKL
;
A
#
# COMPACT_ATOMS: atom_id res chain seq x y z
N MET A 1 -57.23 -21.51 -14.08
CA MET A 1 -55.76 -21.66 -13.95
C MET A 1 -55.06 -20.55 -14.72
N LYS A 2 -54.55 -19.51 -14.07
CA LYS A 2 -53.56 -18.56 -14.63
C LYS A 2 -52.81 -17.93 -13.46
N LYS A 3 -51.67 -18.51 -13.09
CA LYS A 3 -50.74 -17.91 -12.12
C LYS A 3 -49.79 -17.01 -12.91
N GLY A 4 -49.97 -15.70 -12.81
CA GLY A 4 -49.01 -14.73 -13.31
C GLY A 4 -47.87 -14.59 -12.31
N LEU A 5 -46.68 -15.08 -12.66
CA LEU A 5 -45.46 -14.91 -11.89
C LEU A 5 -44.85 -13.56 -12.27
N LEU A 6 -44.99 -12.56 -11.39
CA LEU A 6 -44.35 -11.26 -11.56
C LEU A 6 -42.87 -11.40 -11.13
N PHE A 7 -41.96 -11.45 -12.11
CA PHE A 7 -40.52 -11.50 -11.87
C PHE A 7 -39.98 -10.06 -11.84
N VAL A 8 -39.79 -9.49 -10.65
CA VAL A 8 -39.15 -8.18 -10.47
C VAL A 8 -37.64 -8.41 -10.45
N VAL A 9 -36.99 -8.24 -11.60
CA VAL A 9 -35.52 -8.15 -11.69
C VAL A 9 -35.12 -6.72 -11.40
N THR A 10 -34.81 -6.43 -10.14
CA THR A 10 -34.13 -5.18 -9.78
C THR A 10 -32.68 -5.25 -10.24
N LEU A 11 -32.42 -4.60 -11.38
CA LEU A 11 -31.09 -4.20 -11.83
C LEU A 11 -30.47 -3.25 -10.79
N ILE A 12 -29.71 -3.80 -9.84
CA ILE A 12 -28.81 -2.99 -9.01
C ILE A 12 -27.63 -2.62 -9.91
N SER A 13 -27.72 -1.44 -10.50
CA SER A 13 -26.61 -0.81 -11.21
C SER A 13 -25.45 -0.61 -10.22
N LEU A 14 -24.47 -1.52 -10.26
CA LEU A 14 -23.19 -1.36 -9.58
C LEU A 14 -22.45 -0.19 -10.23
N ASN A 15 -22.76 1.03 -9.79
CA ASN A 15 -21.91 2.18 -10.06
C ASN A 15 -20.61 1.95 -9.29
N SER A 16 -19.63 1.36 -9.97
CA SER A 16 -18.26 1.27 -9.49
C SER A 16 -17.65 2.69 -9.54
N ILE A 17 -18.03 3.54 -8.59
CA ILE A 17 -17.40 4.85 -8.40
C ILE A 17 -15.97 4.56 -7.92
N ALA A 18 -15.00 4.84 -8.78
CA ALA A 18 -13.60 4.71 -8.42
C ALA A 18 -13.29 5.70 -7.29
N GLN A 19 -12.91 5.18 -6.12
CA GLN A 19 -12.52 5.98 -4.95
C GLN A 19 -11.38 6.93 -5.32
N LYS A 20 -11.58 8.24 -5.10
CA LYS A 20 -10.55 9.24 -5.35
C LYS A 20 -9.62 9.32 -4.14
N VAL A 21 -8.40 8.83 -4.31
CA VAL A 21 -7.32 8.92 -3.30
C VAL A 21 -6.46 10.15 -3.56
N ASP A 22 -6.29 10.98 -2.54
CA ASP A 22 -5.43 12.16 -2.55
C ASP A 22 -4.53 12.22 -1.30
N VAL A 23 -3.46 13.01 -1.37
CA VAL A 23 -2.59 13.33 -0.23
C VAL A 23 -2.45 14.84 -0.18
N GLY A 24 -3.04 15.47 0.83
CA GLY A 24 -2.97 16.92 1.03
C GLY A 24 -1.59 17.40 1.43
N ASP A 25 -1.38 18.73 1.37
CA ASP A 25 -0.15 19.38 1.85
C ASP A 25 0.06 19.21 3.37
N ASP A 26 -1.01 18.89 4.08
CA ASP A 26 -1.05 18.55 5.50
C ASP A 26 -0.66 17.09 5.81
N HIS A 27 -0.19 16.35 4.79
CA HIS A 27 0.17 14.94 4.89
C HIS A 27 -1.00 13.99 5.17
N ILE A 28 -2.25 14.46 5.05
CA ILE A 28 -3.43 13.62 5.25
C ILE A 28 -3.80 12.90 3.96
N ILE A 29 -3.93 11.58 4.05
CA ILE A 29 -4.54 10.75 3.01
C ILE A 29 -6.05 10.95 3.09
N THR A 30 -6.66 11.33 1.97
CA THR A 30 -8.12 11.40 1.86
C THR A 30 -8.65 10.40 0.83
N VAL A 31 -9.82 9.83 1.14
CA VAL A 31 -10.61 9.00 0.24
C VAL A 31 -11.94 9.72 0.05
N ASP A 32 -12.23 10.16 -1.17
CA ASP A 32 -13.43 10.92 -1.50
C ASP A 32 -13.65 12.13 -0.56
N LYS A 33 -12.54 12.83 -0.24
CA LYS A 33 -12.43 13.99 0.68
C LYS A 33 -12.64 13.67 2.16
N GLN A 34 -12.76 12.42 2.55
CA GLN A 34 -12.78 12.00 3.96
C GLN A 34 -11.37 11.61 4.41
N ASN A 35 -10.98 12.04 5.60
CA ASN A 35 -9.68 11.70 6.19
C ASN A 35 -9.60 10.20 6.44
N TYR A 36 -8.49 9.60 6.02
CA TYR A 36 -8.31 8.14 6.07
C TYR A 36 -7.15 7.74 6.98
N ALA A 37 -5.97 8.35 6.78
CA ALA A 37 -4.75 8.16 7.56
C ALA A 37 -3.79 9.33 7.29
N MET A 38 -2.65 9.38 7.98
CA MET A 38 -1.59 10.37 7.69
C MET A 38 -0.35 9.67 7.16
N ILE A 39 0.38 10.33 6.25
CA ILE A 39 1.62 9.80 5.67
C ILE A 39 2.71 10.87 5.58
N ASP A 40 3.78 10.64 6.30
CA ASP A 40 4.97 11.49 6.26
C ASP A 40 6.12 10.80 5.52
N ARG A 41 6.92 11.58 4.82
CA ARG A 41 8.06 11.12 4.04
C ARG A 41 9.34 11.65 4.67
N GLU A 42 10.19 10.74 5.14
CA GLU A 42 11.41 11.06 5.88
C GLU A 42 12.63 10.46 5.14
N GLY A 43 13.78 11.14 5.17
CA GLY A 43 15.03 10.52 4.72
C GLY A 43 15.20 10.45 3.18
N CYS A 44 14.45 11.24 2.43
CA CYS A 44 14.43 11.21 0.97
C CYS A 44 15.15 12.38 0.28
N GLY A 45 15.96 13.15 1.02
CA GLY A 45 16.82 14.20 0.51
C GLY A 45 18.07 13.67 -0.21
N MET A 46 18.77 14.57 -0.92
CA MET A 46 19.96 14.24 -1.73
C MET A 46 21.12 13.59 -0.94
N PHE A 47 21.17 13.81 0.37
CA PHE A 47 22.25 13.34 1.25
C PHE A 47 21.77 12.32 2.30
N GLU A 48 20.52 11.88 2.21
CA GLU A 48 19.95 10.99 3.21
C GLU A 48 20.12 9.51 2.79
N ALA A 49 20.60 8.70 3.72
CA ALA A 49 20.97 7.31 3.47
C ALA A 49 19.77 6.37 3.24
N GLU A 50 18.60 6.73 3.76
CA GLU A 50 17.41 5.88 3.73
C GLU A 50 16.13 6.70 3.53
N CYS A 51 15.42 6.47 2.43
CA CYS A 51 14.11 7.05 2.18
C CYS A 51 13.01 6.13 2.70
N LYS A 52 12.16 6.65 3.60
CA LYS A 52 11.05 5.92 4.21
C LYS A 52 9.77 6.75 4.28
N PHE A 53 8.64 6.05 4.39
CA PHE A 53 7.36 6.65 4.73
C PHE A 53 6.93 6.18 6.12
N ASN A 54 6.54 7.12 6.96
CA ASN A 54 5.87 6.83 8.23
C ASN A 54 4.36 7.01 8.01
N VAL A 55 3.56 6.00 8.31
CA VAL A 55 2.10 6.07 8.23
C VAL A 55 1.52 6.05 9.63
N PHE A 56 0.62 7.00 9.89
CA PHE A 56 -0.01 7.19 11.18
C PHE A 56 -1.53 7.03 11.05
N ASP A 57 -2.14 6.62 12.16
CA ASP A 57 -3.58 6.74 12.31
C ASP A 57 -3.99 8.22 12.53
N LEU A 58 -5.29 8.51 12.52
CA LEU A 58 -5.77 9.90 12.68
C LEU A 58 -5.55 10.47 14.09
N ASP A 59 -5.17 9.63 15.05
CA ASP A 59 -4.77 10.06 16.40
C ASP A 59 -3.25 10.25 16.50
N SER A 60 -2.56 10.36 15.36
CA SER A 60 -1.10 10.56 15.27
C SER A 60 -0.25 9.42 15.86
N THR A 61 -0.82 8.22 16.03
CA THR A 61 -0.05 7.04 16.42
C THR A 61 0.58 6.42 15.19
N LYS A 62 1.90 6.22 15.20
CA LYS A 62 2.62 5.57 14.09
C LYS A 62 2.24 4.09 14.01
N GLN A 63 1.75 3.67 12.85
CA GLN A 63 1.25 2.30 12.63
C GLN A 63 2.15 1.50 11.68
N ILE A 64 2.67 2.14 10.63
CA ILE A 64 3.44 1.47 9.57
C ILE A 64 4.70 2.26 9.27
N VAL A 65 5.82 1.56 9.06
CA VAL A 65 7.02 2.12 8.43
C VAL A 65 7.21 1.43 7.09
N ILE A 66 7.36 2.21 6.02
CA ILE A 66 7.54 1.69 4.67
C ILE A 66 8.92 2.12 4.17
N MET A 67 9.80 1.16 3.96
CA MET A 67 11.19 1.40 3.58
C MET A 67 11.41 1.05 2.12
N PHE A 68 12.13 1.90 1.41
CA PHE A 68 12.58 1.57 0.07
C PHE A 68 13.84 0.72 0.13
N ARG A 69 13.79 -0.46 -0.48
CA ARG A 69 14.89 -1.42 -0.49
C ARG A 69 15.28 -1.79 -1.91
N SER A 70 16.53 -2.14 -2.09
CA SER A 70 17.04 -2.67 -3.34
C SER A 70 18.15 -3.68 -3.11
N TYR A 71 18.32 -4.58 -4.08
CA TYR A 71 19.46 -5.48 -4.17
C TYR A 71 19.82 -5.68 -5.65
N LYS A 72 21.03 -6.17 -5.90
CA LYS A 72 21.45 -6.58 -7.25
C LYS A 72 21.17 -8.05 -7.43
N ASP A 73 20.56 -8.41 -8.55
CA ASP A 73 20.37 -9.77 -9.00
C ASP A 73 20.81 -9.88 -10.46
N TYR A 74 21.85 -10.67 -10.70
CA TYR A 74 22.39 -10.89 -12.04
C TYR A 74 21.39 -11.54 -13.00
N MET A 75 20.41 -12.29 -12.47
CA MET A 75 19.32 -12.89 -13.25
C MET A 75 18.29 -11.87 -13.73
N GLU A 76 18.28 -10.67 -13.16
CA GLU A 76 17.39 -9.57 -13.57
C GLU A 76 18.05 -8.61 -14.58
N ILE A 77 19.28 -8.90 -15.01
CA ILE A 77 19.97 -8.13 -16.05
C ILE A 77 19.26 -8.33 -17.39
N LYS A 78 18.72 -7.23 -17.91
CA LYS A 78 18.03 -7.16 -19.21
C LYS A 78 18.20 -5.76 -19.80
N PRO A 79 17.91 -5.53 -21.09
CA PRO A 79 18.11 -4.21 -21.71
C PRO A 79 17.47 -3.05 -20.94
N ALA A 80 16.32 -3.27 -20.30
CA ALA A 80 15.61 -2.29 -19.46
C ALA A 80 16.12 -2.20 -18.00
N ASN A 81 16.98 -3.11 -17.56
CA ASN A 81 17.60 -3.15 -16.23
C ASN A 81 19.04 -3.65 -16.33
N LYS A 82 19.94 -2.83 -16.90
CA LYS A 82 21.33 -3.24 -17.17
C LYS A 82 22.14 -3.55 -15.92
N GLU A 83 21.76 -2.97 -14.79
CA GLU A 83 22.44 -3.13 -13.51
C GLU A 83 21.92 -4.31 -12.69
N GLY A 84 20.83 -4.96 -13.14
CA GLY A 84 20.18 -6.04 -12.40
C GLY A 84 19.58 -5.58 -11.06
N ILE A 85 19.31 -4.28 -10.88
CA ILE A 85 18.81 -3.77 -9.60
C ILE A 85 17.31 -4.09 -9.47
N VAL A 86 16.97 -4.85 -8.44
CA VAL A 86 15.59 -5.08 -7.99
C VAL A 86 15.26 -4.06 -6.92
N ARG A 87 14.10 -3.41 -7.03
CA ARG A 87 13.62 -2.38 -6.09
C ARG A 87 12.25 -2.79 -5.56
N TYR A 88 12.05 -2.63 -4.26
CA TYR A 88 10.79 -2.95 -3.59
C TYR A 88 10.57 -2.05 -2.38
N CYS A 89 9.33 -2.02 -1.89
CA CYS A 89 8.93 -1.37 -0.66
C CYS A 89 8.64 -2.44 0.39
N GLU A 90 9.33 -2.37 1.52
CA GLU A 90 9.09 -3.21 2.69
C GLU A 90 8.14 -2.47 3.65
N PHE A 91 6.96 -3.01 3.87
CA PHE A 91 5.98 -2.54 4.85
C PHE A 91 6.25 -3.25 6.17
N VAL A 92 6.42 -2.50 7.25
CA VAL A 92 6.57 -3.01 8.61
C VAL A 92 5.40 -2.49 9.45
N PHE A 93 4.53 -3.41 9.87
CA PHE A 93 3.39 -3.13 10.74
C PHE A 93 3.85 -3.17 12.19
N LEU A 94 3.91 -2.01 12.86
CA LEU A 94 4.66 -1.86 14.10
C LEU A 94 4.11 -2.69 15.26
N LYS A 95 2.78 -2.74 15.40
CA LYS A 95 2.12 -3.45 16.49
C LYS A 95 2.26 -4.97 16.37
N SER A 96 2.00 -5.51 15.17
CA SER A 96 2.07 -6.95 14.92
C SER A 96 3.48 -7.46 14.60
N LYS A 97 4.40 -6.54 14.28
CA LYS A 97 5.77 -6.82 13.77
C LYS A 97 5.77 -7.61 12.45
N LYS A 98 4.62 -7.71 11.78
CA LYS A 98 4.49 -8.37 10.49
C LYS A 98 5.14 -7.51 9.41
N LYS A 99 5.59 -8.19 8.36
CA LYS A 99 6.22 -7.57 7.20
C LYS A 99 5.54 -8.02 5.92
N ALA A 100 5.42 -7.11 4.97
CA ALA A 100 5.04 -7.45 3.61
C ALA A 100 5.82 -6.62 2.60
N GLU A 101 6.03 -7.14 1.39
CA GLU A 101 6.84 -6.47 0.39
C GLU A 101 6.09 -6.30 -0.93
N VAL A 102 6.16 -5.10 -1.49
CA VAL A 102 5.53 -4.76 -2.76
C VAL A 102 6.60 -4.29 -3.73
N GLY A 103 6.54 -4.78 -4.97
CA GLY A 103 7.43 -4.31 -6.04
C GLY A 103 7.35 -2.79 -6.19
N SER A 104 8.49 -2.16 -6.53
CA SER A 104 8.61 -0.71 -6.49
C SER A 104 7.52 0.01 -7.29
N VAL A 105 6.67 0.72 -6.55
CA VAL A 105 6.02 1.94 -7.01
C VAL A 105 6.95 3.10 -6.70
N PHE A 106 7.02 4.09 -7.60
CA PHE A 106 7.77 5.33 -7.41
C PHE A 106 7.63 5.94 -6.00
N LEU A 107 8.69 6.58 -5.49
CA LEU A 107 8.81 7.21 -4.17
C LEU A 107 7.90 8.45 -3.95
N LYS A 108 6.66 8.43 -4.43
CA LYS A 108 5.68 9.50 -4.26
C LYS A 108 4.65 9.11 -3.20
N SER A 109 4.39 9.98 -2.22
CA SER A 109 3.40 9.74 -1.16
C SER A 109 2.03 9.34 -1.72
N ALA A 110 1.57 9.99 -2.79
CA ALA A 110 0.31 9.66 -3.46
C ALA A 110 0.26 8.23 -4.05
N LYS A 111 1.40 7.66 -4.46
CA LYS A 111 1.45 6.26 -4.91
C LYS A 111 1.38 5.31 -3.72
N MET A 112 2.02 5.67 -2.62
CA MET A 112 1.98 4.88 -1.40
C MET A 112 0.59 4.89 -0.76
N ALA A 113 -0.05 6.06 -0.67
CA ALA A 113 -1.42 6.22 -0.23
C ALA A 113 -2.39 5.32 -1.01
N LYS A 114 -2.23 5.23 -2.34
CA LYS A 114 -3.05 4.34 -3.18
C LYS A 114 -2.90 2.86 -2.84
N ILE A 115 -1.70 2.41 -2.46
CA ILE A 115 -1.52 1.01 -2.02
C ILE A 115 -2.23 0.80 -0.68
N ILE A 116 -2.03 1.71 0.27
CA ILE A 116 -2.61 1.64 1.62
C ILE A 116 -4.15 1.64 1.54
N VAL A 117 -4.74 2.52 0.73
CA VAL A 117 -6.20 2.58 0.52
C VAL A 117 -6.71 1.35 -0.22
N LYS A 118 -6.05 0.93 -1.30
CA LYS A 118 -6.47 -0.26 -2.07
C LYS A 118 -6.48 -1.53 -1.22
N ALA A 119 -5.55 -1.63 -0.27
CA ALA A 119 -5.46 -2.74 0.67
C ALA A 119 -6.37 -2.56 1.91
N ASN A 120 -7.17 -1.49 1.99
CA ASN A 120 -8.05 -1.18 3.12
C ASN A 120 -7.35 -1.25 4.48
N LEU A 121 -6.06 -0.86 4.55
CA LEU A 121 -5.25 -1.03 5.75
C LEU A 121 -5.74 -0.18 6.93
N PHE A 122 -6.58 0.83 6.69
CA PHE A 122 -7.18 1.64 7.73
C PHE A 122 -8.70 1.63 7.57
N LYS A 123 -9.38 1.62 8.71
CA LYS A 123 -10.81 1.70 8.84
C LYS A 123 -11.14 2.62 10.00
N ASP A 124 -12.05 3.56 9.78
CA ASP A 124 -12.47 4.54 10.80
C ASP A 124 -11.28 5.28 11.43
N GLY A 125 -10.28 5.61 10.59
CA GLY A 125 -9.08 6.32 11.00
C GLY A 125 -8.06 5.51 11.79
N LYS A 126 -8.25 4.19 11.94
CA LYS A 126 -7.38 3.26 12.69
C LYS A 126 -6.87 2.13 11.81
N LEU A 127 -5.72 1.55 12.16
CA LEU A 127 -5.18 0.39 11.44
C LEU A 127 -6.14 -0.81 11.59
N ASP A 128 -6.55 -1.41 10.47
CA ASP A 128 -7.38 -2.61 10.45
C ASP A 128 -6.49 -3.86 10.44
N GLU A 129 -6.39 -4.54 11.58
CA GLU A 129 -5.53 -5.72 11.75
C GLU A 129 -5.94 -6.90 10.83
N ALA A 130 -7.21 -7.02 10.47
CA ALA A 130 -7.65 -8.08 9.56
C ALA A 130 -7.16 -7.80 8.13
N ALA A 131 -7.23 -6.54 7.69
CA ALA A 131 -6.68 -6.11 6.41
C ALA A 131 -5.15 -6.22 6.37
N VAL A 132 -4.46 -5.95 7.49
CA VAL A 132 -3.02 -6.19 7.63
C VAL A 132 -2.69 -7.67 7.40
N ASP A 133 -3.45 -8.56 8.02
CA ASP A 133 -3.22 -10.00 7.90
C ASP A 133 -3.43 -10.49 6.47
N GLU A 134 -4.51 -10.05 5.82
CA GLU A 134 -4.76 -10.32 4.41
C GLU A 134 -3.62 -9.78 3.52
N PHE A 135 -3.20 -8.53 3.75
CA PHE A 135 -2.13 -7.90 2.99
C PHE A 135 -0.81 -8.67 3.12
N VAL A 136 -0.48 -9.13 4.32
CA VAL A 136 0.72 -9.94 4.60
C VAL A 136 0.62 -11.31 3.94
N ILE A 137 -0.54 -11.96 3.98
CA ILE A 137 -0.76 -13.26 3.31
C ILE A 137 -0.59 -13.14 1.80
N ILE A 138 -1.13 -12.08 1.19
CA ILE A 138 -1.08 -11.87 -0.26
C ILE A 138 0.34 -11.55 -0.73
N ASN A 139 1.04 -10.66 -0.01
CA ASN A 139 2.31 -10.11 -0.50
C ASN A 139 3.53 -10.86 0.04
N GLY A 140 3.52 -11.32 1.30
CA GLY A 140 4.67 -11.99 1.93
C GLY A 140 5.96 -11.17 1.87
N THR A 141 7.11 -11.84 1.90
CA THR A 141 8.45 -11.22 1.80
C THR A 141 9.30 -11.77 0.64
N PRO A 142 8.77 -11.87 -0.60
CA PRO A 142 9.44 -12.57 -1.68
C PRO A 142 10.76 -11.93 -2.13
N PHE A 143 10.91 -10.62 -1.97
CA PHE A 143 12.09 -9.89 -2.42
C PHE A 143 13.26 -10.08 -1.46
N SER A 144 13.05 -9.94 -0.15
CA SER A 144 14.11 -10.24 0.82
C SER A 144 14.42 -11.73 0.89
N ASP A 145 13.43 -12.61 0.69
CA ASP A 145 13.64 -14.06 0.58
C ASP A 145 14.54 -14.42 -0.60
N ARG A 146 14.34 -13.75 -1.75
CA ARG A 146 15.21 -13.90 -2.93
C ARG A 146 16.59 -13.32 -2.67
N ALA A 147 16.68 -12.12 -2.09
CA ALA A 147 17.95 -11.46 -1.81
C ALA A 147 18.86 -12.30 -0.89
N ARG A 148 18.29 -13.05 0.07
CA ARG A 148 19.05 -13.95 0.96
C ARG A 148 19.64 -15.19 0.26
N LYS A 149 19.21 -15.49 -0.96
CA LYS A 149 19.65 -16.66 -1.74
C LYS A 149 20.67 -16.32 -2.83
N LEU A 150 21.00 -15.03 -3.00
CA LEU A 150 22.03 -14.53 -3.91
C LEU A 150 23.39 -14.53 -3.23
#